data_AF-A0A7C1B1S0-F1
#
_entry.id   AF-A0A7C1B1S0-F1
#
_cell.length_a   1.000
_cell.length_b   1.000
_cell.length_c   1.000
_cell.angle_alpha   90.00
_cell.angle_beta   90.00
_cell.angle_gamma   90.00
#
_symmetry.space_group_name_H-M   'P 1'
#
loop_
_entity.id
_entity.type
_entity.pdbx_description
1 polymer ?
#
loop_
_entity_poly.entity_id
_entity_poly.type
_entity_poly.pdbx_seq_one_letter_code
_entity_poly.pdbx_strand_id
1 'polypeptide(L)' 'NDRGWIFSSLVSRSNYVIVKVKEGNVRSGPGTKYQKIGTVAREVILRRLKTKGDWVKVRHPRLTGWIYKTLLWP' A
#
# COMPACT_ATOMS: atom_id res chain seq x y z
N ASN A 1 8.49 20.33 -7.62
CA ASN A 1 9.35 19.14 -7.85
C ASN A 1 10.26 19.10 -6.63
N ASP A 2 9.74 18.55 -5.54
CA ASP A 2 10.23 18.94 -4.21
C ASP A 2 11.17 17.85 -3.72
N ARG A 3 12.44 18.20 -3.56
CA ARG A 3 13.49 17.33 -3.07
C ARG A 3 14.18 18.02 -1.90
N GLY A 4 14.50 17.24 -0.87
CA GLY A 4 15.17 17.73 0.33
C GLY A 4 15.87 16.58 1.05
N TRP A 5 16.71 16.94 2.02
CA TRP A 5 17.46 16.01 2.84
C TRP A 5 16.82 15.92 4.23
N ILE A 6 16.67 14.70 4.75
CA ILE A 6 16.24 14.45 6.13
C ILE A 6 17.30 13.60 6.82
N PHE A 7 17.57 13.89 8.09
CA PHE A 7 18.56 13.13 8.84
C PHE A 7 18.08 11.68 9.01
N SER A 8 18.92 10.72 8.64
CA SER A 8 18.52 9.31 8.52
C SER A 8 18.08 8.67 9.83
N SER A 9 18.54 9.18 10.98
CA SER A 9 18.13 8.70 12.31
C SER A 9 16.69 9.09 12.67
N LEU A 10 16.12 10.11 12.01
CA LEU A 10 14.73 10.54 12.22
C LEU A 10 13.73 9.70 11.42
N VAL A 11 14.20 8.81 10.54
CA VAL A 11 13.36 8.00 9.67
C VAL A 11 13.65 6.51 9.86
N SER A 12 12.60 5.69 9.77
CA SER A 12 12.78 4.24 9.74
C SER A 12 12.90 3.73 8.31
N ARG A 13 13.56 2.59 8.10
CA ARG A 13 13.57 1.87 6.82
C ARG A 13 12.24 1.15 6.51
N SER A 14 11.21 1.35 7.32
CA SER A 14 9.92 0.73 7.11
C SER A 14 9.25 1.35 5.88
N ASN A 15 8.97 0.51 4.88
CA ASN A 15 8.33 0.96 3.65
C ASN A 15 6.81 1.09 3.88
N TYR A 16 6.29 2.28 3.66
CA TYR A 16 4.87 2.59 3.68
C TYR A 16 4.39 3.03 2.31
N VAL A 17 3.09 2.90 2.08
CA VAL A 17 2.38 3.40 0.90
C VAL A 17 1.09 4.07 1.33
N ILE A 18 0.64 5.02 0.52
CA ILE A 18 -0.56 5.81 0.73
C ILE A 18 -1.54 5.48 -0.39
N VAL A 19 -2.82 5.34 -0.05
CA VAL A 19 -3.88 5.17 -1.04
C VAL A 19 -4.19 6.52 -1.69
N LYS A 20 -4.07 6.61 -3.03
CA LYS A 20 -4.30 7.88 -3.76
C LYS A 20 -5.67 7.97 -4.45
N VAL A 21 -6.37 6.85 -4.58
CA VAL A 21 -7.74 6.79 -5.12
C VAL A 21 -8.77 7.00 -4.00
N LYS A 22 -10.01 7.39 -4.35
CA LYS A 22 -11.09 7.55 -3.36
C LYS A 22 -11.35 6.25 -2.59
N GLU A 23 -11.41 5.13 -3.31
CA GLU A 23 -11.57 3.80 -2.76
C GLU A 23 -10.72 2.79 -3.56
N GLY A 24 -9.97 1.95 -2.86
CA GLY A 24 -9.14 0.90 -3.44
C GLY A 24 -9.56 -0.49 -2.97
N ASN A 25 -9.56 -1.47 -3.89
CA ASN A 25 -9.89 -2.85 -3.55
C ASN A 25 -8.71 -3.55 -2.88
N VAL A 26 -9.00 -4.29 -1.80
CA VAL A 26 -8.05 -5.21 -1.15
C VAL A 26 -8.46 -6.64 -1.47
N ARG A 27 -7.51 -7.43 -1.97
CA ARG A 27 -7.73 -8.82 -2.39
C ARG A 27 -6.94 -9.81 -1.56
N SER A 28 -7.42 -11.06 -1.47
CA SER A 28 -6.74 -12.13 -0.73
C SER A 28 -5.41 -12.56 -1.36
N GLY A 29 -5.24 -12.36 -2.67
CA GLY A 29 -4.03 -12.68 -3.42
C GLY A 29 -3.71 -11.68 -4.53
N PRO A 30 -2.52 -11.81 -5.15
CA PRO A 30 -2.05 -10.92 -6.19
C PRO A 30 -2.68 -11.29 -7.54
N GLY A 31 -3.85 -10.72 -7.81
CA GLY A 31 -4.56 -10.91 -9.07
C GLY A 31 -6.05 -10.55 -8.95
N THR A 32 -6.67 -10.23 -10.09
CA THR A 32 -8.11 -9.91 -10.16
C THR A 32 -9.02 -11.12 -9.92
N LYS A 33 -8.49 -12.35 -10.07
CA LYS A 33 -9.20 -13.61 -9.80
C LYS A 33 -9.31 -13.94 -8.30
N TYR A 34 -8.49 -13.35 -7.45
CA TYR A 34 -8.56 -13.57 -6.00
C TYR A 34 -9.70 -12.77 -5.38
N GLN A 35 -10.39 -13.32 -4.38
CA GLN A 35 -11.53 -12.66 -3.72
C GLN A 35 -11.18 -11.25 -3.19
N LYS A 36 -12.11 -10.31 -3.35
CA LYS A 36 -12.09 -9.01 -2.65
C LYS A 36 -12.43 -9.24 -1.18
N ILE A 37 -11.49 -8.91 -0.29
CA ILE A 37 -11.62 -9.09 1.17
C ILE A 37 -11.84 -7.77 1.91
N GLY A 38 -11.84 -6.65 1.20
CA GLY A 38 -12.10 -5.35 1.79
C GLY A 38 -11.80 -4.20 0.83
N THR A 39 -11.88 -3.00 1.39
CA THR A 39 -11.60 -1.74 0.71
C THR A 39 -10.72 -0.86 1.60
N VAL A 40 -10.05 0.10 0.98
CA VAL A 40 -9.30 1.15 1.67
C VAL A 40 -9.66 2.50 1.09
N ALA A 41 -9.77 3.51 1.94
CA ALA A 41 -10.06 4.89 1.53
C ALA A 41 -8.77 5.64 1.17
N ARG A 42 -8.92 6.79 0.50
CA ARG A 42 -7.82 7.73 0.22
C ARG A 42 -7.07 8.12 1.51
N GLU A 43 -5.78 8.42 1.37
CA GLU A 43 -4.89 8.91 2.44
C GLU A 43 -4.59 7.91 3.55
N VAL A 44 -5.20 6.72 3.51
CA VAL A 44 -4.85 5.62 4.41
C VAL A 44 -3.40 5.20 4.15
N ILE A 45 -2.62 5.20 5.23
CA ILE A 45 -1.22 4.76 5.25
C ILE A 45 -1.19 3.26 5.54
N LEU A 46 -0.45 2.52 4.71
CA LEU A 46 -0.37 1.07 4.77
C LEU A 46 1.10 0.64 4.80
N ARG A 47 1.43 -0.30 5.69
CA ARG A 47 2.79 -0.88 5.69
C ARG A 47 2.94 -1.82 4.50
N ARG A 48 3.93 -1.57 3.65
CA ARG A 48 4.31 -2.45 2.54
C ARG A 48 5.02 -3.68 3.11
N LEU A 49 4.51 -4.87 2.79
CA LEU A 49 5.11 -6.13 3.23
C LEU A 49 5.94 -6.79 2.12
N LYS A 50 5.39 -6.88 0.91
CA LYS A 50 6.07 -7.46 -0.27
C LYS A 50 5.37 -7.05 -1.56
N THR A 51 6.04 -7.27 -2.70
CA THR A 51 5.49 -7.09 -4.05
C THR A 51 5.48 -8.41 -4.80
N LYS A 52 4.52 -8.58 -5.72
CA LYS A 52 4.47 -9.68 -6.70
C LYS A 52 3.83 -9.16 -7.98
N GLY A 53 4.64 -8.95 -9.01
CA GLY A 53 4.22 -8.23 -10.22
C GLY A 53 3.66 -6.87 -9.85
N ASP A 54 2.48 -6.55 -10.37
CA ASP A 54 1.80 -5.27 -10.14
C ASP A 54 0.99 -5.20 -8.83
N TRP A 55 1.19 -6.17 -7.92
CA TRP A 55 0.45 -6.25 -6.67
C TRP A 55 1.36 -6.01 -5.47
N VAL A 56 0.87 -5.22 -4.53
CA VAL A 56 1.55 -4.89 -3.28
C VAL A 56 0.79 -5.53 -2.13
N LYS A 57 1.46 -6.40 -1.37
CA LYS A 57 0.92 -6.93 -0.12
C LYS A 57 1.12 -5.87 0.97
N VAL A 58 0.03 -5.50 1.62
CA VAL A 58 -0.05 -4.42 2.60
C VAL A 58 -0.61 -4.91 3.94
N ARG A 59 -0.23 -4.22 5.01
CA ARG A 59 -0.76 -4.40 6.38
C ARG A 59 -1.38 -3.10 6.87
N HIS A 60 -2.64 -3.19 7.26
CA HIS A 60 -3.36 -2.27 8.13
C HIS A 60 -3.66 -3.01 9.45
N PRO A 61 -3.82 -2.34 10.61
CA PRO A 61 -4.14 -3.02 11.88
C PRO A 61 -5.33 -3.98 11.81
N ARG A 62 -6.34 -3.64 10.98
CA ARG A 62 -7.55 -4.43 10.79
C ARG A 62 -7.55 -5.37 9.57
N LEU A 63 -6.56 -5.26 8.68
CA LEU A 63 -6.62 -5.94 7.38
C LEU A 63 -5.23 -6.20 6.79
N THR A 64 -5.01 -7.41 6.28
CA THR A 64 -3.83 -7.75 5.49
C THR A 64 -4.27 -8.29 4.14
N GLY A 65 -3.74 -7.74 3.05
CA GLY A 65 -4.15 -8.18 1.70
C GLY A 65 -3.30 -7.57 0.61
N TRP A 66 -3.79 -7.67 -0.63
CA TRP A 66 -3.10 -7.23 -1.83
C TRP A 66 -3.86 -6.10 -2.51
N ILE A 67 -3.14 -5.06 -2.90
CA ILE A 67 -3.66 -3.90 -3.61
C ILE A 67 -2.85 -3.73 -4.90
N TYR A 68 -3.53 -3.37 -5.99
CA TYR A 68 -2.87 -3.10 -7.26
C TYR A 68 -2.03 -1.83 -7.18
N LYS A 69 -0.81 -1.85 -7.70
CA LYS A 69 0.22 -0.80 -7.49
C LYS A 69 -0.26 0.60 -7.89
N THR A 70 -1.09 0.71 -8.93
CA THR A 70 -1.53 2.02 -9.45
C THR A 70 -2.51 2.74 -8.52
N LEU A 71 -3.05 2.05 -7.51
CA LEU A 71 -3.92 2.63 -6.49
C LEU A 71 -3.14 3.26 -5.33
N LEU A 72 -1.82 3.05 -5.32
CA LEU A 72 -0.91 3.44 -4.25
C LEU A 72 0.08 4.52 -4.72
N TRP A 73 0.64 5.21 -3.73
CA TRP A 73 1.80 6.09 -3.85
C TRP A 73 2.77 5.77 -2.70
N PRO A 74 4.10 5.86 -2.87
CA PRO A 74 4.81 5.93 -4.14
C PRO A 74 4.87 4.57 -4.86
#